data_AF-A0A8T5LHQ4-F1
#
_entry.id   AF-A0A8T5LHQ4-F1
#
_cell.length_a   1.000
_cell.length_b   1.000
_cell.length_c   1.000
_cell.angle_alpha   90.00
_cell.angle_beta   90.00
_cell.angle_gamma   90.00
#
_symmetry.space_group_name_H-M   'P 1'
#
loop_
_entity.id
_entity.type
_entity.pdbx_description
1 polymer ?
#
loop_
_entity_poly.entity_id
_entity_poly.type
_entity_poly.pdbx_seq_one_letter_code
_entity_poly.pdbx_strand_id
1 'polypeptide(L)' 'MVSITLSVPKELKSEMDLHPEMNWSEIARQAIRSKISILKRMDALVANSKLTEKDALEIGRKVNRSLAKRFGA' A
#
# COMPACT_ATOMS: atom_id res chain seq x y z
N MET A 1 23.64 -1.37 14.69
CA MET A 1 22.66 -1.84 13.68
C MET A 1 21.72 -2.82 14.35
N VAL A 2 20.45 -2.86 13.95
CA VAL A 2 19.46 -3.85 14.45
C VAL A 2 19.23 -4.87 13.33
N SER A 3 19.13 -6.16 13.68
CA SER A 3 18.82 -7.24 12.73
C SER A 3 17.33 -7.57 12.75
N ILE A 4 16.81 -7.94 11.58
CA ILE A 4 15.46 -8.48 11.41
C ILE A 4 15.63 -9.86 10.76
N THR A 5 15.04 -10.88 11.36
CA THR A 5 14.95 -12.23 10.78
C THR A 5 13.57 -12.38 10.15
N LEU A 6 13.52 -12.74 8.87
CA LEU A 6 12.28 -12.92 8.11
C LEU A 6 12.20 -14.36 7.60
N SER A 7 11.04 -14.99 7.80
CA SER A 7 10.69 -16.23 7.13
C SER A 7 10.06 -15.93 5.78
N VAL A 8 10.53 -16.59 4.73
CA VAL A 8 9.96 -16.52 3.39
C VAL A 8 9.47 -17.90 2.96
N PRO A 9 8.47 -17.99 2.06
CA PRO A 9 8.09 -19.26 1.45
C PRO A 9 9.27 -19.95 0.79
N LYS A 10 9.26 -21.29 0.78
CA LYS A 10 10.39 -22.08 0.27
C LYS A 10 10.61 -21.83 -1.22
N GLU A 11 9.52 -21.68 -1.96
CA GLU A 11 9.51 -21.39 -3.39
C GLU A 11 10.24 -20.07 -3.68
N LEU A 12 9.91 -19.01 -2.92
CA LEU A 12 10.57 -17.71 -3.04
C LEU A 12 12.06 -17.80 -2.69
N LYS A 13 12.42 -18.55 -1.64
CA LYS A 13 13.83 -18.76 -1.28
C LYS A 13 14.59 -19.45 -2.41
N SER A 14 13.99 -20.46 -3.05
CA SER A 14 14.60 -21.14 -4.19
C SER A 14 14.83 -20.20 -5.37
N GLU A 15 13.89 -19.31 -5.69
CA GLU A 15 14.09 -18.29 -6.73
C GLU A 15 15.20 -17.31 -6.36
N MET A 16 15.26 -16.87 -5.08
CA MET A 16 16.33 -15.99 -4.61
C MET A 16 17.72 -16.63 -4.72
N ASP A 17 17.82 -17.93 -4.48
CA ASP A 17 19.07 -18.69 -4.56
C ASP A 17 19.58 -18.86 -6.00
N LEU A 18 18.72 -18.72 -7.01
CA LEU A 18 19.12 -18.69 -8.42
C LEU A 18 19.83 -17.39 -8.80
N HIS A 19 19.73 -16.35 -7.97
CA HIS A 19 20.29 -15.02 -8.21
C HIS A 19 21.23 -14.60 -7.06
N PRO A 20 22.37 -15.31 -6.84
CA PRO A 20 23.30 -15.03 -5.76
C PRO A 20 24.03 -13.68 -5.90
N GLU A 21 24.07 -13.09 -7.09
CA GLU A 21 24.63 -11.77 -7.37
C GLU A 21 23.85 -10.63 -6.71
N MET A 22 22.60 -10.89 -6.31
CA MET A 22 21.70 -9.89 -5.77
C MET A 22 21.87 -9.73 -4.25
N ASN A 23 21.94 -8.47 -3.79
CA ASN A 23 21.93 -8.17 -2.36
C ASN A 23 20.48 -8.12 -1.83
N TRP A 24 19.92 -9.29 -1.53
CA TRP A 24 18.55 -9.43 -1.03
C TRP A 24 18.26 -8.63 0.25
N SER A 25 19.26 -8.45 1.11
CA SER A 25 19.10 -7.62 2.31
C SER A 25 18.88 -6.16 1.95
N GLU A 26 19.56 -5.65 0.92
CA GLU A 26 19.37 -4.27 0.48
C GLU A 26 18.03 -4.07 -0.23
N ILE A 27 17.63 -5.04 -1.08
CA ILE A 27 16.30 -5.04 -1.72
C ILE A 27 15.20 -4.99 -0.65
N ALA A 28 15.31 -5.82 0.40
CA ALA A 28 14.36 -5.81 1.51
C ALA A 28 14.32 -4.44 2.22
N ARG A 29 15.47 -3.83 2.50
CA ARG A 29 15.52 -2.48 3.12
C ARG A 29 14.86 -1.42 2.25
N GLN A 30 15.08 -1.45 0.94
CA GLN A 30 14.45 -0.50 0.01
C GLN A 30 12.93 -0.67 -0.04
N ALA A 31 12.45 -1.91 -0.11
CA ALA A 31 11.02 -2.21 -0.06
C ALA A 31 10.37 -1.70 1.23
N ILE A 32 11.01 -1.94 2.39
CA ILE A 32 10.55 -1.45 3.69
C ILE A 32 10.52 0.09 3.72
N ARG A 33 11.58 0.76 3.30
CA ARG A 33 11.64 2.24 3.25
C ARG A 33 10.54 2.82 2.36
N SER A 34 10.33 2.23 1.19
CA SER A 34 9.29 2.64 0.26
C SER A 34 7.90 2.51 0.90
N LYS A 35 7.61 1.37 1.54
CA LYS A 35 6.32 1.15 2.21
C LYS A 35 6.10 2.12 3.37
N ILE A 36 7.13 2.38 4.19
CA ILE A 36 7.05 3.37 5.28
C ILE A 36 6.76 4.77 4.73
N SER A 37 7.37 5.17 3.61
CA SER A 37 7.11 6.47 2.98
C SER A 37 5.64 6.62 2.56
N ILE A 38 5.06 5.57 1.97
CA ILE A 38 3.64 5.54 1.61
C ILE A 38 2.76 5.67 2.86
N LEU A 39 3.04 4.88 3.90
CA LEU A 39 2.26 4.93 5.16
C LEU A 39 2.31 6.33 5.79
N LYS A 40 3.49 6.95 5.88
CA LYS A 40 3.64 8.32 6.40
C LYS A 40 2.83 9.35 5.61
N ARG A 41 2.77 9.20 4.28
CA ARG A 41 1.95 10.07 3.43
C ARG A 41 0.46 9.85 3.67
N MET A 42 0.04 8.60 3.79
CA MET A 42 -1.36 8.27 4.13
C MET A 42 -1.74 8.90 5.48
N ASP A 43 -0.92 8.69 6.51
CA ASP A 43 -1.13 9.27 7.83
C ASP A 43 -1.23 10.80 7.77
N ALA A 44 -0.32 11.46 7.04
CA ALA A 44 -0.36 12.92 6.87
C ALA A 44 -1.61 13.41 6.14
N LEU A 45 -2.08 12.67 5.12
CA LEU A 45 -3.31 12.99 4.39
C LEU A 45 -4.55 12.87 5.27
N VAL A 46 -4.59 11.88 6.16
CA VAL A 46 -5.74 11.62 7.03
C VAL A 46 -5.66 12.30 8.40
N ALA A 47 -4.51 12.88 8.78
CA ALA A 47 -4.24 13.40 10.12
C ALA A 47 -5.29 14.42 10.63
N ASN A 48 -5.87 15.20 9.73
CA ASN A 48 -6.91 16.19 10.06
C ASN A 48 -8.29 15.82 9.47
N SER A 49 -8.42 14.62 8.92
CA SER A 49 -9.67 14.16 8.33
C SER A 49 -10.71 13.89 9.42
N LYS A 50 -11.87 14.53 9.30
CA LYS A 50 -13.07 14.21 10.09
C LYS A 50 -14.04 13.32 9.31
N LEU A 51 -13.63 12.84 8.13
CA LEU A 51 -14.47 12.06 7.24
C LEU A 51 -14.77 10.71 7.89
N THR A 52 -16.05 10.46 8.15
CA THR A 52 -16.51 9.16 8.64
C THR A 52 -16.82 8.22 7.48
N GLU A 53 -16.94 6.92 7.77
CA GLU A 53 -17.38 5.93 6.78
C GLU A 53 -18.75 6.28 6.19
N LYS A 54 -19.67 6.78 7.02
CA LYS A 54 -20.99 7.22 6.58
C LYS A 54 -20.89 8.38 5.57
N ASP A 55 -20.01 9.34 5.83
CA ASP A 55 -19.78 10.47 4.93
C ASP A 55 -19.23 9.99 3.59
N ALA A 56 -18.27 9.05 3.60
CA ALA A 56 -17.71 8.46 2.39
C ALA A 56 -18.77 7.73 1.55
N LEU A 57 -19.65 6.94 2.18
CA LEU A 57 -20.76 6.26 1.50
C LEU A 57 -21.77 7.24 0.93
N GLU A 58 -22.09 8.32 1.64
CA GLU A 58 -23.03 9.33 1.16
C GLU A 58 -22.48 10.10 -0.04
N ILE A 59 -21.19 10.47 0.00
CA ILE A 59 -20.48 11.08 -1.13
C ILE A 59 -20.50 10.14 -2.33
N GLY A 60 -20.16 8.85 -2.13
CA GLY A 60 -20.18 7.85 -3.21
C GLY A 60 -21.56 7.71 -3.86
N ARG A 61 -22.63 7.67 -3.07
CA ARG A 61 -24.02 7.65 -3.59
C ARG A 61 -24.36 8.91 -4.37
N LYS A 62 -23.92 10.09 -3.91
CA LYS A 62 -24.13 11.36 -4.61
C LYS A 62 -23.41 11.37 -5.96
N VAL A 63 -22.15 10.94 -6.01
CA VAL A 63 -21.36 10.81 -7.25
C VAL A 63 -22.03 9.86 -8.22
N ASN A 64 -22.45 8.66 -7.78
CA ASN A 64 -23.12 7.68 -8.64
C ASN A 64 -24.42 8.21 -9.23
N ARG A 65 -25.25 8.92 -8.43
CA ARG A 65 -26.47 9.56 -8.95
C ARG A 65 -26.15 10.62 -10.01
N SER A 66 -25.13 11.45 -9.78
CA SER A 66 -24.73 12.48 -10.74
C SER A 66 -24.19 11.88 -12.03
N LEU A 67 -23.39 10.81 -11.96
CA LEU A 67 -22.91 10.08 -13.12
C LEU A 67 -24.06 9.44 -13.90
N ALA A 68 -24.97 8.75 -13.20
CA ALA A 68 -26.15 8.15 -13.83
C ALA A 68 -27.05 9.20 -14.52
N LYS A 69 -27.22 10.40 -13.94
CA LYS A 69 -27.98 11.48 -14.60
C LYS A 69 -27.30 12.02 -15.85
N ARG A 70 -25.96 11.97 -15.90
CA ARG A 70 -25.17 12.58 -16.98
C ARG A 70 -24.85 11.61 -18.12
N PHE A 71 -24.79 10.31 -17.80
CA PHE A 71 -24.33 9.27 -18.73
C PHE A 71 -25.25 8.02 -18.76
N GLY A 72 -26.28 7.96 -17.92
CA GLY A 72 -27.30 6.92 -18.01
C GLY A 72 -28.24 7.24 -19.17
N ALA A 73 -28.19 6.41 -20.21
CA ALA A 73 -29.15 6.40 -21.30
C ALA A 73 -30.55 5.99 -20.81
#